data_AF-A0A931V0H7-F1
#
_entry.id   AF-A0A931V0H7-F1
#
_cell.length_a   1.000
_cell.length_b   1.000
_cell.length_c   1.000
_cell.angle_alpha   90.00
_cell.angle_beta   90.00
_cell.angle_gamma   90.00
#
_symmetry.space_group_name_H-M   'P 1'
#
loop_
_entity.id
_entity.type
_entity.pdbx_description
1 polymer ?
#
loop_
_entity_poly.entity_id
_entity_poly.type
_entity_poly.pdbx_seq_one_letter_code
_entity_poly.pdbx_strand_id
1 'polypeptide(L)'
;MRRELGLVLLVALAACGGAAAAMPGSIGVVARREAGSGRVIIVEVPDGGAGARAGLEVGDEVLAIDGVAVATMSKDEFQRAVRGPAGSSVEVDVRRDGLRRRIRVQRLAMRALEK
;
A
#
# COMPACT_ATOMS: atom_id res chain seq x y z
N MET A 1 -38.55 -23.25 -39.74
CA MET A 1 -39.12 -22.11 -38.98
C MET A 1 -38.15 -21.76 -37.86
N ARG A 2 -37.06 -21.04 -38.16
CA ARG A 2 -36.93 -19.56 -38.03
C ARG A 2 -37.42 -19.05 -36.67
N ARG A 3 -36.50 -18.95 -35.70
CA ARG A 3 -36.56 -18.05 -34.55
C ARG A 3 -35.14 -17.52 -34.30
N GLU A 4 -34.78 -16.40 -34.89
CA GLU A 4 -34.87 -15.01 -34.39
C GLU A 4 -33.48 -14.54 -33.94
N LEU A 5 -32.94 -13.59 -34.70
CA LEU A 5 -31.69 -12.91 -34.43
C LEU A 5 -31.85 -12.08 -33.14
N GLY A 6 -30.85 -12.15 -32.27
CA GLY A 6 -30.72 -11.26 -31.11
C GLY A 6 -29.27 -10.82 -30.98
N LEU A 7 -28.82 -9.98 -31.91
CA LEU A 7 -27.55 -9.25 -31.82
C LEU A 7 -27.68 -8.25 -30.65
N VAL A 8 -27.06 -8.54 -29.50
CA VAL A 8 -26.85 -7.55 -28.43
C VAL A 8 -25.42 -7.08 -28.51
N LEU A 9 -25.23 -5.98 -29.26
CA LEU A 9 -24.05 -5.13 -29.17
C LEU A 9 -24.28 -4.16 -28.00
N LEU A 10 -23.52 -4.30 -26.91
CA LEU A 10 -23.37 -3.25 -25.92
C LEU A 10 -21.90 -2.82 -25.85
N VAL A 11 -21.69 -1.68 -26.49
CA VAL A 11 -20.49 -0.85 -26.49
C VAL A 11 -20.25 -0.32 -25.07
N ALA A 12 -19.02 -0.45 -24.58
CA ALA A 12 -18.23 0.67 -24.07
C ALA A 12 -16.81 0.18 -23.75
N LEU A 13 -15.86 0.56 -24.60
CA LEU A 13 -14.48 0.75 -24.15
C LEU A 13 -14.51 1.71 -22.96
N ALA A 14 -14.32 1.21 -21.75
CA ALA A 14 -13.73 2.01 -20.69
C ALA A 14 -12.21 1.88 -20.81
N ALA A 15 -11.66 2.39 -21.92
CA ALA A 15 -10.30 2.88 -21.93
C ALA A 15 -10.31 4.23 -21.20
N CYS A 16 -10.34 4.20 -19.87
CA CYS A 16 -9.69 5.26 -19.10
C CYS A 16 -8.19 5.04 -19.37
N GLY A 17 -7.57 5.71 -20.33
CA GLY A 17 -7.60 7.15 -20.48
C GLY A 17 -6.39 7.67 -19.70
N GLY A 18 -5.22 7.54 -20.33
CA GLY A 18 -3.95 8.09 -19.86
C GLY A 18 -3.42 7.43 -18.58
N ALA A 19 -2.31 6.69 -18.70
CA ALA A 19 -1.34 6.67 -17.61
C ALA A 19 -0.78 8.10 -17.49
N ALA A 20 -1.55 9.02 -16.91
CA ALA A 20 -1.00 10.20 -16.28
C ALA A 20 0.10 9.67 -15.38
N ALA A 21 1.35 10.07 -15.61
CA ALA A 21 2.51 9.56 -14.89
C ALA A 21 2.16 9.55 -13.40
N ALA A 22 1.90 8.36 -12.86
CA ALA A 22 1.22 8.28 -11.60
C ALA A 22 2.17 8.85 -10.55
N MET A 23 1.74 9.91 -9.87
CA MET A 23 2.61 10.63 -8.94
C MET A 23 3.16 9.63 -7.92
N PRO A 24 4.47 9.62 -7.64
CA PRO A 24 5.03 8.75 -6.62
C PRO A 24 4.31 8.94 -5.29
N GLY A 25 3.86 7.84 -4.70
CA GLY A 25 3.17 7.81 -3.42
C GLY A 25 3.82 6.83 -2.44
N SER A 26 3.44 6.95 -1.18
CA SER A 26 3.86 6.05 -0.11
C SER A 26 2.78 5.86 0.93
N ILE A 27 2.98 4.88 1.82
CA ILE A 27 2.12 4.66 2.98
C ILE A 27 2.34 5.67 4.11
N GLY A 28 3.30 6.60 4.01
CA GLY A 28 3.51 7.64 5.02
C GLY A 28 3.71 7.10 6.43
N VAL A 29 4.73 6.26 6.63
CA VAL A 29 5.21 5.82 7.95
C VAL A 29 6.74 5.79 7.95
N VAL A 30 7.33 5.91 9.12
CA VAL A 30 8.75 5.60 9.34
C VAL A 30 8.83 4.28 10.09
N ALA A 31 9.58 3.33 9.54
CA ALA A 31 9.82 2.05 10.17
C ALA A 31 11.32 1.85 10.43
N ARG A 32 11.63 1.22 11.55
CA ARG A 32 12.99 0.88 11.96
C ARG A 32 13.11 -0.64 12.09
N ARG A 33 14.19 -1.20 11.56
CA ARG A 33 14.57 -2.58 11.83
C ARG A 33 15.37 -2.63 13.14
N GLU A 34 14.93 -3.40 14.11
CA GLU A 34 15.64 -3.61 15.37
C GLU A 34 16.89 -4.48 15.16
N ALA A 35 18.01 -4.09 15.77
CA ALA A 35 19.20 -4.91 15.81
C ALA A 35 18.96 -6.14 16.71
N GLY A 36 19.43 -7.31 16.29
CA GLY A 36 19.24 -8.58 17.00
C GLY A 36 17.97 -9.32 16.62
N SER A 37 16.78 -8.75 16.87
CA SER A 37 15.49 -9.42 16.57
C SER A 37 15.14 -9.42 15.08
N GLY A 38 15.65 -8.44 14.33
CA GLY A 38 15.30 -8.24 12.92
C GLY A 38 13.87 -7.75 12.70
N ARG A 39 13.11 -7.46 13.76
CA ARG A 39 11.72 -6.98 13.66
C ARG A 39 11.66 -5.60 13.02
N VAL A 40 10.62 -5.34 12.25
CA VAL A 40 10.38 -4.04 11.61
C VAL A 40 9.26 -3.33 12.35
N ILE A 41 9.60 -2.26 13.06
CA ILE A 41 8.68 -1.54 13.95
C ILE A 41 8.36 -0.18 13.37
N ILE A 42 7.09 0.18 13.30
CA ILE A 42 6.66 1.53 12.98
C ILE A 42 7.04 2.44 14.16
N VAL A 43 7.89 3.43 13.90
CA VAL A 43 8.38 4.37 14.90
C VAL A 43 7.78 5.77 14.75
N GLU A 44 7.20 6.07 13.58
CA GLU A 44 6.51 7.33 13.32
C GLU A 44 5.36 7.11 12.33
N VAL A 45 4.23 7.76 12.60
CA VAL A 45 3.09 7.82 11.69
C VAL A 45 2.64 9.28 11.61
N PRO A 46 3.04 10.03 10.55
CA PRO A 46 2.64 11.41 10.38
C PRO A 46 1.11 11.58 10.35
N ASP A 47 0.61 12.54 11.13
CA ASP A 47 -0.81 12.87 11.20
C ASP A 47 -1.37 13.21 9.82
N GLY A 48 -2.54 12.66 9.51
CA GLY A 48 -3.20 12.84 8.21
C GLY A 48 -2.50 12.13 7.04
N GLY A 49 -1.38 11.43 7.28
CA GLY A 49 -0.69 10.58 6.31
C GLY A 49 -1.47 9.32 5.95
N ALA A 50 -1.01 8.60 4.93
CA ALA A 50 -1.66 7.39 4.43
C ALA A 50 -1.83 6.31 5.53
N GLY A 51 -0.78 6.07 6.30
CA GLY A 51 -0.76 5.09 7.39
C GLY A 51 -1.71 5.47 8.52
N ALA A 52 -1.70 6.73 8.95
CA ALA A 52 -2.63 7.24 9.96
C ALA A 52 -4.09 7.05 9.53
N ARG A 53 -4.43 7.43 8.28
CA ARG A 53 -5.79 7.27 7.73
C ARG A 53 -6.25 5.81 7.65
N ALA A 54 -5.31 4.89 7.48
CA ALA A 54 -5.57 3.46 7.43
C ALA A 54 -5.58 2.79 8.82
N GLY A 55 -5.22 3.52 9.89
CA GLY A 55 -5.17 3.00 11.26
C GLY A 55 -3.87 2.29 11.64
N LEU A 56 -2.78 2.51 10.90
CA LEU A 56 -1.45 2.14 11.37
C LEU A 56 -1.04 3.04 12.54
N GLU A 57 -0.35 2.48 13.52
CA GLU A 57 0.06 3.18 14.74
C GLU A 57 1.53 2.95 15.05
N VAL A 58 2.11 3.88 15.82
CA VAL A 58 3.46 3.71 16.37
C VAL A 58 3.46 2.48 17.29
N GLY A 59 4.49 1.65 17.17
CA GLY A 59 4.61 0.40 17.90
C GLY A 59 4.11 -0.84 17.13
N ASP A 60 3.40 -0.65 16.01
CA ASP A 60 3.05 -1.76 15.13
C ASP A 60 4.31 -2.46 14.63
N GLU A 61 4.33 -3.79 14.77
CA GLU A 61 5.32 -4.62 14.10
C GLU A 61 4.82 -5.03 12.73
N VAL A 62 5.51 -4.60 11.69
CA VAL A 62 5.22 -5.01 10.32
C VAL A 62 5.70 -6.45 10.13
N LEU A 63 4.80 -7.31 9.68
CA LEU A 63 5.04 -8.73 9.42
C LEU A 63 5.19 -9.01 7.93
N ALA A 64 4.31 -8.44 7.11
CA ALA A 64 4.31 -8.63 5.65
C ALA A 64 3.76 -7.40 4.92
N ILE A 65 4.16 -7.25 3.67
CA ILE A 65 3.63 -6.28 2.72
C ILE A 65 3.20 -7.04 1.47
N ASP A 66 1.93 -6.89 1.07
CA ASP A 66 1.30 -7.66 -0.02
C ASP A 66 1.57 -9.18 0.08
N GLY A 67 1.49 -9.72 1.30
CA GLY A 67 1.72 -11.13 1.60
C GLY A 67 3.19 -11.58 1.63
N VAL A 68 4.14 -10.71 1.30
CA VAL A 68 5.58 -11.03 1.37
C VAL A 68 6.13 -10.62 2.73
N ALA A 69 6.75 -11.57 3.44
CA ALA A 69 7.27 -11.34 4.79
C ALA A 69 8.40 -10.29 4.80
N VAL A 70 8.29 -9.27 5.65
CA VAL A 70 9.33 -8.21 5.71
C VAL A 70 10.65 -8.69 6.30
N ALA A 71 10.66 -9.85 6.95
CA ALA A 71 11.86 -10.52 7.42
C ALA A 71 12.78 -10.97 6.27
N THR A 72 12.22 -11.26 5.09
CA THR A 72 13.00 -11.69 3.91
C THR A 72 13.41 -10.52 3.02
N MET A 73 12.95 -9.31 3.31
CA MET A 73 13.22 -8.12 2.51
C MET A 73 14.47 -7.38 2.98
N SER A 74 15.32 -7.01 2.02
CA SER A 74 16.29 -5.94 2.17
C SER A 74 15.62 -4.59 2.41
N LYS A 75 16.40 -3.59 2.83
CA LYS A 75 15.93 -2.21 3.02
C LYS A 75 15.30 -1.64 1.73
N ASP A 76 15.94 -1.88 0.59
CA ASP A 76 15.49 -1.33 -0.69
C ASP A 76 14.23 -2.03 -1.20
N GLU A 77 14.10 -3.34 -0.98
CA GLU A 77 12.88 -4.08 -1.29
C GLU A 77 11.71 -3.60 -0.44
N PHE A 78 11.92 -3.40 0.86
CA PHE A 78 10.91 -2.82 1.73
C PHE A 78 10.47 -1.43 1.23
N GLN A 79 11.42 -0.56 0.86
CA GLN A 79 11.10 0.76 0.31
C GLN A 79 10.30 0.68 -0.99
N ARG A 80 10.62 -0.26 -1.88
CA ARG A 80 9.86 -0.49 -3.12
C ARG A 80 8.46 -1.04 -2.85
N ALA A 81 8.31 -1.93 -1.86
CA ALA A 81 7.02 -2.52 -1.51
C ALA A 81 6.03 -1.47 -0.96
N VAL A 82 6.50 -0.56 -0.10
CA VAL A 82 5.64 0.47 0.49
C VAL A 82 5.37 1.66 -0.45
N ARG A 83 6.23 1.88 -1.44
CA ARG A 83 6.06 2.93 -2.46
C ARG A 83 5.30 2.40 -3.68
N GLY A 84 4.75 3.32 -4.45
CA GLY A 84 4.01 2.99 -5.65
C GLY A 84 3.22 4.19 -6.15
N PRO A 85 2.39 4.03 -7.18
CA PRO A 85 1.50 5.08 -7.67
C PRO A 85 0.64 5.67 -6.54
N ALA A 86 0.54 6.99 -6.43
CA ALA A 86 -0.43 7.64 -5.55
C ALA A 86 -1.85 7.16 -5.93
N GLY A 87 -2.69 6.94 -4.91
CA GLY A 87 -4.03 6.37 -5.07
C GLY A 87 -4.08 4.84 -5.17
N SER A 88 -2.96 4.17 -5.47
CA SER A 88 -2.88 2.71 -5.38
C SER A 88 -2.94 2.24 -3.93
N SER A 89 -3.33 0.98 -3.72
CA SER A 89 -3.38 0.37 -2.39
C SER A 89 -2.26 -0.64 -2.18
N VAL A 90 -1.91 -0.86 -0.93
CA VAL A 90 -1.02 -1.92 -0.47
C VAL A 90 -1.60 -2.54 0.78
N GLU A 91 -1.41 -3.84 0.94
CA GLU A 91 -1.79 -4.55 2.14
C GLU A 91 -0.60 -4.66 3.09
N VAL A 92 -0.80 -4.28 4.35
CA VAL A 92 0.23 -4.36 5.39
C VAL A 92 -0.31 -5.24 6.50
N ASP A 93 0.35 -6.38 6.72
CA ASP A 93 0.09 -7.24 7.86
C ASP A 93 0.95 -6.75 9.02
N VAL A 94 0.31 -6.34 10.11
CA VAL A 94 0.97 -5.87 11.34
C VAL A 94 0.60 -6.74 12.53
N ARG A 95 1.42 -6.69 13.57
CA ARG A 95 1.11 -7.23 14.90
C ARG A 95 1.03 -6.09 15.91
N ARG A 96 -0.12 -5.98 16.57
CA ARG A 96 -0.39 -5.05 17.67
C ARG A 96 -0.99 -5.81 18.84
N ASP A 97 -0.43 -5.64 20.03
CA ASP A 97 -0.88 -6.33 21.26
C ASP A 97 -0.94 -7.86 21.10
N GLY A 98 0.01 -8.42 20.35
CA GLY A 98 0.08 -9.85 20.04
C GLY A 98 -0.87 -10.33 18.94
N LEU A 99 -1.84 -9.52 18.52
CA LEU A 99 -2.81 -9.86 17.49
C LEU A 99 -2.33 -9.43 16.10
N ARG A 100 -2.49 -10.31 15.11
CA ARG A 100 -2.23 -9.99 13.71
C ARG A 100 -3.42 -9.21 13.12
N ARG A 101 -3.13 -8.12 12.42
CA ARG A 101 -4.11 -7.27 11.73
C ARG A 101 -3.65 -7.05 10.31
N ARG A 102 -4.59 -7.15 9.37
CA ARG A 102 -4.37 -6.88 7.95
C ARG A 102 -4.98 -5.54 7.61
N ILE A 103 -4.14 -4.57 7.26
CA ILE A 103 -4.56 -3.19 7.04
C ILE A 103 -4.29 -2.81 5.60
N ARG A 104 -5.34 -2.41 4.88
CA ARG A 104 -5.22 -1.89 3.52
C ARG A 104 -4.92 -0.40 3.58
N VAL A 105 -3.79 0.01 3.02
CA VAL A 105 -3.34 1.40 3.00
C VAL A 105 -3.40 1.95 1.59
N GLN A 106 -4.14 3.04 1.37
CA GLN A 106 -4.07 3.78 0.11
C GLN A 106 -2.87 4.73 0.14
N ARG A 107 -1.96 4.58 -0.81
CA ARG A 107 -0.77 5.43 -0.93
C ARG A 107 -1.19 6.87 -1.24
N LEU A 108 -0.71 7.81 -0.44
CA LEU A 108 -0.86 9.24 -0.74
C LEU A 108 0.36 9.72 -1.53
N ALA A 109 0.16 10.72 -2.38
CA ALA A 109 1.26 11.34 -3.13
C ALA A 109 2.33 11.83 -2.14
N MET A 110 3.58 11.47 -2.39
CA MET A 110 4.70 12.01 -1.64
C MET A 110 4.82 13.47 -2.03
N ARG A 111 4.39 14.37 -1.14
CA ARG A 111 4.76 15.76 -1.28
C ARG A 111 6.28 15.81 -1.18
N ALA A 112 6.94 16.35 -2.20
CA ALA A 112 8.31 16.78 -2.01
C ALA A 112 8.28 17.75 -0.83
N LEU A 113 8.97 17.40 0.25
CA LEU A 113 9.28 18.41 1.25
C LEU A 113 10.13 19.44 0.49
N GLU A 114 9.51 20.55 0.10
CA GLU A 114 10.24 21.75 -0.28
C GLU A 114 11.10 22.07 0.94
N LYS A 115 12.41 21.86 0.80
CA LYS A 115 13.38 22.18 1.84
C LYS A 115 13.57 23.68 1.94
#